data_AF-M3Y8P8-F1
#
_entry.id   AF-M3Y8P8-F1
#
_cell.length_a   1.000
_cell.length_b   1.000
_cell.length_c   1.000
_cell.angle_alpha   90.00
_cell.angle_beta   90.00
_cell.angle_gamma   90.00
#
_symmetry.space_group_name_H-M   'P 1'
#
loop_
_entity.id
_entity.type
_entity.pdbx_description
1 polymer ?
#
loop_
_entity_poly.entity_id
_entity_poly.type
_entity_poly.pdbx_seq_one_letter_code
_entity_poly.pdbx_strand_id
1 'polypeptide(L)'
;MVPSRLLSLGPRTVPGGVGRWTQVRRWPPSPRLLSDSCGDHAKHQEPPRKKLLSEKKLKRHFVDHRRVLVCGGRGGDGVSCFHSEPRKEFGGPDGGDGGNGGHVVLRADRQVKSLSPVLSRYQGFHGESGGRKNCFGRSGALLYVPVPVGTLVKEGKEVVADLSCPGDEYVAARGGAGGKGNRFFLANENRAPVTCTPGQPGQERILFLELKTMAHAGMVGFPNAGKSSLLRAISNARPAVASYPFTTLKPHVGIVHCEDHQQIAVADIPGLIRGAHQNRGLGSTFLRHIERCRFLLFIVDLSEPEPWTQVEDLKFELEKHEVGLSERPHVVVANKIDLPQARAALPQLRARLGPNVIALSAATGENLEVLLLRLQELHSRHVGAELRW
;
A
#
# COMPACT_ATOMS: atom_id res chain seq x y z
N MET A 1 25.26 5.91 51.67
CA MET A 1 26.41 5.33 50.95
C MET A 1 26.92 6.34 49.94
N VAL A 2 28.21 6.72 50.02
CA VAL A 2 28.92 7.56 49.04
C VAL A 2 30.38 7.11 49.01
N PRO A 3 30.92 6.76 47.84
CA PRO A 3 32.27 7.19 47.47
C PRO A 3 32.41 7.49 45.96
N SER A 4 33.46 8.14 45.46
CA SER A 4 34.34 9.19 46.02
C SER A 4 35.12 9.80 44.83
N ARG A 5 35.60 11.05 44.95
CA ARG A 5 36.64 11.60 44.06
C ARG A 5 37.98 11.58 44.78
N LEU A 6 39.07 11.31 44.05
CA LEU A 6 40.44 11.59 44.51
C LEU A 6 41.31 12.04 43.31
N LEU A 7 42.40 12.75 43.61
CA LEU A 7 43.21 13.52 42.67
C LEU A 7 44.71 13.34 42.92
N SER A 8 45.47 13.11 41.85
CA SER A 8 46.89 13.51 41.70
C SER A 8 47.18 13.55 40.18
N LEU A 9 47.73 14.60 39.56
CA LEU A 9 48.88 15.49 39.83
C LEU A 9 50.24 14.89 39.40
N GLY A 10 50.71 15.33 38.23
CA GLY A 10 52.06 15.17 37.68
C GLY A 10 52.26 16.12 36.47
N PRO A 11 53.39 16.85 36.29
CA PRO A 11 53.37 18.12 35.54
C PRO A 11 54.41 18.26 34.40
N ARG A 12 54.53 19.51 33.87
CA ARG A 12 55.53 20.08 32.92
C ARG A 12 55.14 20.01 31.42
N THR A 13 55.40 21.01 30.56
CA THR A 13 55.89 22.41 30.72
C THR A 13 55.56 23.23 29.47
N VAL A 14 55.38 24.56 29.58
CA VAL A 14 55.30 25.52 28.45
C VAL A 14 55.99 26.84 28.83
N PRO A 15 56.94 27.33 28.02
CA PRO A 15 56.86 28.68 27.41
C PRO A 15 57.42 28.67 25.94
N GLY A 16 57.29 29.65 25.05
CA GLY A 16 56.77 31.03 25.10
C GLY A 16 57.86 32.10 25.35
N GLY A 17 58.48 32.80 24.40
CA GLY A 17 58.36 32.88 22.93
C GLY A 17 59.22 34.06 22.39
N VAL A 18 58.82 34.68 21.25
CA VAL A 18 59.21 36.04 20.78
C VAL A 18 60.62 36.29 20.16
N GLY A 19 60.63 36.73 18.88
CA GLY A 19 61.70 37.55 18.23
C GLY A 19 62.96 36.83 17.72
N ARG A 20 63.75 37.35 16.75
CA ARG A 20 63.66 38.51 15.84
C ARG A 20 64.53 38.26 14.56
N TRP A 21 64.25 38.96 13.45
CA TRP A 21 65.04 39.31 12.22
C TRP A 21 66.51 38.78 12.07
N THR A 22 67.11 38.37 10.92
CA THR A 22 66.88 38.56 9.45
C THR A 22 67.80 37.57 8.63
N GLN A 23 68.10 37.56 7.30
CA GLN A 23 67.85 38.41 6.10
C GLN A 23 67.98 37.61 4.74
N VAL A 24 67.29 38.09 3.68
CA VAL A 24 67.59 38.09 2.19
C VAL A 24 68.31 36.93 1.45
N ARG A 25 67.60 36.39 0.43
CA ARG A 25 67.96 36.29 -1.04
C ARG A 25 66.71 35.78 -1.82
N ARG A 26 65.98 36.60 -2.59
CA ARG A 26 65.98 36.78 -4.09
C ARG A 26 66.11 35.46 -4.90
N TRP A 27 65.37 35.18 -5.98
CA TRP A 27 64.37 35.88 -6.84
C TRP A 27 63.77 34.82 -7.85
N PRO A 28 62.92 35.14 -8.87
CA PRO A 28 61.53 35.63 -8.92
C PRO A 28 60.63 34.67 -9.80
N PRO A 29 59.55 35.11 -10.49
CA PRO A 29 58.30 35.73 -10.04
C PRO A 29 57.06 34.81 -10.23
N SER A 30 55.95 35.12 -9.56
CA SER A 30 54.61 34.59 -9.89
C SER A 30 53.73 35.66 -10.59
N PRO A 31 52.74 35.27 -11.43
CA PRO A 31 51.76 36.21 -11.99
C PRO A 31 50.87 36.83 -10.91
N ARG A 32 50.38 38.05 -11.16
CA ARG A 32 49.62 38.84 -10.18
C ARG A 32 48.15 38.39 -10.11
N LEU A 33 47.64 38.24 -8.89
CA LEU A 33 46.22 38.41 -8.62
C LEU A 33 45.91 39.91 -8.53
N LEU A 34 44.82 40.32 -9.18
CA LEU A 34 44.07 41.54 -8.86
C LEU A 34 42.63 41.09 -8.58
N SER A 35 42.01 41.69 -7.57
CA SER A 35 40.72 41.25 -7.03
C SER A 35 39.54 42.09 -7.54
N ASP A 36 38.34 41.61 -7.24
CA ASP A 36 37.09 42.36 -7.15
C ASP A 36 36.54 43.05 -8.41
N SER A 37 35.67 42.30 -9.09
CA SER A 37 34.26 42.74 -9.14
C SER A 37 33.34 41.54 -8.90
N CYS A 38 32.46 41.62 -7.89
CA CYS A 38 31.52 40.56 -7.58
C CYS A 38 30.28 40.71 -8.48
N GLY A 39 30.05 39.76 -9.38
CA GLY A 39 28.87 39.70 -10.25
C GLY A 39 28.01 38.48 -9.93
N ASP A 40 26.69 38.67 -9.85
CA ASP A 40 25.76 37.66 -9.36
C ASP A 40 25.69 36.39 -10.23
N HIS A 41 26.32 35.31 -9.76
CA HIS A 41 26.03 33.97 -10.22
C HIS A 41 24.76 33.42 -9.55
N ALA A 42 23.61 33.88 -10.05
CA ALA A 42 22.31 33.29 -9.78
C ALA A 42 22.28 31.82 -10.23
N LYS A 43 22.62 30.91 -9.30
CA LYS A 43 22.60 29.46 -9.54
C LYS A 43 21.16 28.98 -9.74
N HIS A 44 20.72 28.91 -10.99
CA HIS A 44 19.56 28.10 -11.38
C HIS A 44 19.79 26.65 -10.91
N GLN A 45 19.14 26.28 -9.80
CA GLN A 45 19.05 24.88 -9.41
C GLN A 45 18.08 24.20 -10.38
N GLU A 46 18.60 23.36 -11.29
CA GLU A 46 17.75 22.42 -12.00
C GLU A 46 16.94 21.60 -10.96
N PRO A 47 15.62 21.41 -11.16
CA PRO A 47 14.87 20.50 -10.30
C PRO A 47 15.49 19.10 -10.39
N PRO A 48 15.66 18.37 -9.27
CA PRO A 48 16.45 17.15 -9.24
C PRO A 48 15.93 16.13 -10.25
N ARG A 49 16.70 15.89 -11.32
CA ARG A 49 16.34 15.00 -12.43
C ARG A 49 15.85 13.67 -11.87
N LYS A 50 14.57 13.37 -12.05
CA LYS A 50 13.94 12.14 -11.56
C LYS A 50 14.74 10.95 -12.12
N LYS A 51 15.45 10.23 -11.25
CA LYS A 51 16.13 8.98 -11.65
C LYS A 51 15.06 8.03 -12.20
N LEU A 52 15.12 7.74 -13.49
CA LEU A 52 14.30 6.71 -14.12
C LEU A 52 14.49 5.42 -13.34
N LEU A 53 13.43 4.99 -12.66
CA LEU A 53 13.45 3.79 -11.84
C LEU A 53 13.52 2.60 -12.80
N SER A 54 14.66 1.91 -12.82
CA SER A 54 14.85 0.68 -13.59
C SER A 54 13.64 -0.25 -13.41
N GLU A 55 13.12 -0.79 -14.50
CA GLU A 55 11.89 -1.59 -14.55
C GLU A 55 11.94 -2.80 -13.62
N LYS A 56 13.14 -3.31 -13.30
CA LYS A 56 13.34 -4.34 -12.27
C LYS A 56 12.79 -3.95 -10.89
N LYS A 57 12.65 -2.65 -10.60
CA LYS A 57 12.07 -2.10 -9.36
C LYS A 57 10.55 -1.94 -9.42
N LEU A 58 9.92 -2.16 -10.57
CA LEU A 58 8.45 -2.21 -10.73
C LEU A 58 7.87 -3.61 -10.44
N LYS A 59 8.68 -4.63 -10.17
CA LYS A 59 8.23 -5.90 -9.58
C LYS A 59 7.80 -5.73 -8.11
N ARG A 60 6.72 -4.98 -7.93
CA ARG A 60 5.99 -4.83 -6.67
C ARG A 60 5.33 -6.16 -6.32
N HIS A 61 5.80 -6.79 -5.26
CA HIS A 61 5.13 -7.95 -4.67
C HIS A 61 3.70 -7.60 -4.26
N PHE A 62 2.81 -8.60 -4.25
CA PHE A 62 1.52 -8.53 -3.57
C PHE A 62 1.76 -8.20 -2.09
N VAL A 63 0.99 -7.25 -1.54
CA VAL A 63 1.14 -6.76 -0.17
C VAL A 63 -0.26 -6.53 0.38
N ASP A 64 -0.60 -7.29 1.43
CA ASP A 64 -1.97 -7.43 1.93
C ASP A 64 -2.13 -6.78 3.31
N HIS A 65 -1.01 -6.44 3.95
CA HIS A 65 -0.94 -5.69 5.19
C HIS A 65 0.01 -4.50 5.04
N ARG A 66 -0.39 -3.31 5.49
CA ARG A 66 0.42 -2.11 5.38
C ARG A 66 0.24 -1.20 6.60
N ARG A 67 1.30 -0.97 7.36
CA ARG A 67 1.32 0.11 8.37
C ARG A 67 1.60 1.44 7.66
N VAL A 68 0.74 2.42 7.89
CA VAL A 68 0.76 3.74 7.25
C VAL A 68 0.65 4.81 8.34
N LEU A 69 1.60 5.75 8.36
CA LEU A 69 1.49 6.97 9.15
C LEU A 69 0.70 8.01 8.35
N VAL A 70 -0.43 8.47 8.85
CA VAL A 70 -1.25 9.51 8.20
C VAL A 70 -1.22 10.77 9.05
N CYS A 71 -0.77 11.87 8.45
CA CYS A 71 -0.71 13.19 9.07
C CYS A 71 -1.64 14.13 8.29
N GLY A 72 -2.63 14.74 8.95
CA GLY A 72 -3.42 15.82 8.36
C GLY A 72 -2.57 17.06 8.10
N GLY A 73 -3.01 17.95 7.20
CA GLY A 73 -2.40 19.26 7.05
C GLY A 73 -2.54 20.08 8.33
N ARG A 74 -1.48 20.82 8.72
CA ARG A 74 -1.61 21.91 9.71
C ARG A 74 -2.46 23.03 9.08
N GLY A 75 -3.32 23.67 9.88
CA GLY A 75 -3.98 24.92 9.47
C GLY A 75 -2.97 26.06 9.31
N GLY A 76 -3.29 27.06 8.50
CA GLY A 76 -2.50 28.28 8.38
C GLY A 76 -2.66 29.17 9.61
N ASP A 77 -1.66 30.00 9.91
CA ASP A 77 -1.68 30.88 11.07
C ASP A 77 -2.58 32.11 10.81
N GLY A 78 -3.35 32.51 11.82
CA GLY A 78 -4.09 33.77 11.78
C GLY A 78 -3.13 34.95 11.99
N VAL A 79 -3.29 36.02 11.24
CA VAL A 79 -2.38 37.17 11.29
C VAL A 79 -2.95 38.31 12.12
N SER A 80 -2.09 38.97 12.90
CA SER A 80 -2.39 40.25 13.55
C SER A 80 -1.81 41.38 12.71
N CYS A 81 -2.68 42.20 12.12
CA CYS A 81 -2.31 43.39 11.34
C CYS A 81 -3.37 44.48 11.49
N PHE A 82 -2.98 45.72 11.18
CA PHE A 82 -3.86 46.89 11.18
C PHE A 82 -3.81 47.56 9.80
N HIS A 83 -4.96 48.02 9.35
CA HIS A 83 -5.09 48.73 8.08
C HIS A 83 -4.25 50.02 8.11
N SER A 84 -3.63 50.37 6.99
CA SER A 84 -2.80 51.58 6.88
C SER A 84 -3.20 52.36 5.63
N GLU A 85 -3.63 53.61 5.85
CA GLU A 85 -4.05 54.55 4.81
C GLU A 85 -3.29 55.87 4.99
N PRO A 86 -2.81 56.51 3.91
CA PRO A 86 -2.19 57.82 4.01
C PRO A 86 -3.12 58.82 4.70
N ARG A 87 -2.58 59.60 5.65
CA ARG A 87 -3.32 60.59 6.48
C ARG A 87 -4.33 59.98 7.46
N LYS A 88 -4.19 58.70 7.83
CA LYS A 88 -5.00 58.05 8.88
C LYS A 88 -4.09 57.39 9.91
N GLU A 89 -4.04 57.98 11.11
CA GLU A 89 -3.12 57.57 12.18
C GLU A 89 -3.48 56.20 12.77
N PHE A 90 -4.77 55.89 12.88
CA PHE A 90 -5.28 54.64 13.43
C PHE A 90 -6.23 53.94 12.44
N GLY A 91 -5.79 52.81 11.91
CA GLY A 91 -6.64 51.88 11.16
C GLY A 91 -7.20 50.77 12.04
N GLY A 92 -8.35 50.23 11.67
CA GLY A 92 -8.92 49.04 12.32
C GLY A 92 -8.12 47.76 12.02
N PRO A 93 -8.36 46.66 12.76
CA PRO A 93 -7.70 45.38 12.52
C PRO A 93 -8.05 44.83 11.12
N ASP A 94 -7.04 44.46 10.33
CA ASP A 94 -7.18 43.96 8.96
C ASP A 94 -6.52 42.60 8.73
N GLY A 95 -6.01 41.96 9.78
CA GLY A 95 -5.44 40.61 9.73
C GLY A 95 -6.52 39.55 9.54
N GLY A 96 -6.38 38.77 8.47
CA GLY A 96 -7.27 37.65 8.14
C GLY A 96 -6.95 36.35 8.90
N ASP A 97 -7.95 35.46 8.92
CA ASP A 97 -7.79 34.07 9.38
C ASP A 97 -6.93 33.27 8.40
N GLY A 98 -6.20 32.27 8.91
CA GLY A 98 -5.54 31.25 8.10
C GLY A 98 -6.51 30.18 7.59
N GLY A 99 -6.12 29.49 6.53
CA GLY A 99 -6.91 28.42 5.92
C GLY A 99 -6.87 27.11 6.74
N ASN A 100 -7.88 26.25 6.58
CA ASN A 100 -7.90 24.93 7.20
C ASN A 100 -6.89 23.99 6.54
N GLY A 101 -6.37 23.03 7.30
CA GLY A 101 -5.52 21.97 6.79
C GLY A 101 -6.29 20.95 5.93
N GLY A 102 -5.67 20.53 4.84
CA GLY A 102 -6.15 19.46 3.98
C GLY A 102 -6.22 18.12 4.71
N HIS A 103 -7.34 17.40 4.55
CA HIS A 103 -7.54 16.09 5.16
C HIS A 103 -6.90 14.99 4.30
N VAL A 104 -6.53 13.87 4.92
CA VAL A 104 -6.10 12.65 4.22
C VAL A 104 -7.26 11.65 4.22
N VAL A 105 -7.67 11.23 3.03
CA VAL A 105 -8.84 10.36 2.81
C VAL A 105 -8.41 9.10 2.07
N LEU A 106 -8.69 7.93 2.64
CA LEU A 106 -8.59 6.65 1.93
C LEU A 106 -9.84 6.51 1.06
N ARG A 107 -9.70 6.18 -0.22
CA ARG A 107 -10.82 5.89 -1.13
C ARG A 107 -10.68 4.49 -1.73
N ALA A 108 -11.73 3.69 -1.69
CA ALA A 108 -11.73 2.36 -2.30
C ALA A 108 -11.79 2.45 -3.83
N ASP A 109 -10.84 1.81 -4.53
CA ASP A 109 -10.71 1.85 -5.98
C ASP A 109 -10.57 0.43 -6.56
N ARG A 110 -11.42 0.10 -7.54
CA ARG A 110 -11.41 -1.18 -8.28
C ARG A 110 -10.12 -1.39 -9.09
N GLN A 111 -9.42 -0.32 -9.47
CA GLN A 111 -8.15 -0.40 -10.22
C GLN A 111 -6.97 -0.82 -9.34
N VAL A 112 -7.04 -0.55 -8.03
CA VAL A 112 -5.95 -0.85 -7.09
C VAL A 112 -6.11 -2.24 -6.50
N LYS A 113 -5.37 -3.22 -7.02
CA LYS A 113 -5.51 -4.65 -6.61
C LYS A 113 -4.63 -5.10 -5.44
N SER A 114 -3.81 -4.24 -4.84
CA SER A 114 -3.00 -4.56 -3.64
C SER A 114 -2.62 -3.30 -2.87
N LEU A 115 -2.12 -3.43 -1.63
CA LEU A 115 -1.59 -2.30 -0.85
C LEU A 115 -0.11 -1.97 -1.18
N SER A 116 0.46 -2.62 -2.20
CA SER A 116 1.84 -2.40 -2.66
C SER A 116 2.17 -1.00 -3.21
N PRO A 117 1.24 -0.23 -3.83
CA PRO A 117 1.50 1.18 -4.18
C PRO A 117 1.40 2.13 -2.97
N VAL A 118 0.82 1.69 -1.84
CA VAL A 118 0.56 2.53 -0.68
C VAL A 118 1.87 2.86 0.05
N LEU A 119 2.13 4.15 0.25
CA LEU A 119 3.32 4.66 0.93
C LEU A 119 3.25 4.41 2.44
N SER A 120 4.40 4.40 3.11
CA SER A 120 4.48 4.25 4.58
C SER A 120 4.10 5.53 5.35
N ARG A 121 4.07 6.69 4.67
CA ARG A 121 3.63 7.98 5.24
C ARG A 121 2.86 8.79 4.20
N TYR A 122 1.80 9.47 4.63
CA TYR A 122 1.10 10.52 3.89
C TYR A 122 0.98 11.79 4.74
N GLN A 123 1.03 12.94 4.07
CA GLN A 123 0.91 14.27 4.68
C GLN A 123 -0.13 15.07 3.88
N GLY A 124 -1.23 15.45 4.52
CA GLY A 124 -2.22 16.35 3.94
C GLY A 124 -1.66 17.74 3.70
N PHE A 125 -2.16 18.43 2.67
CA PHE A 125 -1.69 19.77 2.29
C PHE A 125 -1.96 20.79 3.40
N HIS A 126 -1.01 21.66 3.70
CA HIS A 126 -1.17 22.70 4.72
C HIS A 126 -2.16 23.78 4.25
N GLY A 127 -2.83 24.42 5.21
CA GLY A 127 -3.52 25.69 4.96
C GLY A 127 -2.51 26.85 4.87
N GLU A 128 -2.77 27.82 4.02
CA GLU A 128 -2.00 29.06 3.93
C GLU A 128 -2.38 29.98 5.11
N SER A 129 -1.42 30.73 5.64
CA SER A 129 -1.69 31.73 6.69
C SER A 129 -2.54 32.89 6.17
N GLY A 130 -3.19 33.61 7.08
CA GLY A 130 -3.90 34.85 6.75
C GLY A 130 -2.97 35.96 6.26
N GLY A 131 -3.55 37.04 5.75
CA GLY A 131 -2.81 38.20 5.26
C GLY A 131 -3.41 39.54 5.73
N ARG A 132 -2.79 40.63 5.26
CA ARG A 132 -3.29 42.01 5.41
C ARG A 132 -4.51 42.24 4.52
N LYS A 133 -5.16 43.41 4.67
CA LYS A 133 -6.31 43.87 3.89
C LYS A 133 -7.48 42.88 3.92
N ASN A 134 -7.68 42.20 5.04
CA ASN A 134 -8.69 41.16 5.26
C ASN A 134 -8.52 39.90 4.40
N CYS A 135 -7.30 39.64 3.88
CA CYS A 135 -7.03 38.47 3.07
C CYS A 135 -7.05 37.19 3.93
N PHE A 136 -7.98 36.28 3.64
CA PHE A 136 -8.07 34.98 4.28
C PHE A 136 -7.15 33.96 3.59
N GLY A 137 -6.46 33.14 4.38
CA GLY A 137 -5.58 32.10 3.87
C GLY A 137 -6.35 30.97 3.17
N ARG A 138 -5.81 30.45 2.06
CA ARG A 138 -6.42 29.33 1.33
C ARG A 138 -6.38 28.04 2.17
N SER A 139 -7.47 27.29 2.16
CA SER A 139 -7.49 25.96 2.79
C SER A 139 -6.75 24.92 1.93
N GLY A 140 -6.02 24.02 2.59
CA GLY A 140 -5.26 22.96 1.93
C GLY A 140 -6.17 21.94 1.23
N ALA A 141 -5.72 21.45 0.08
CA ALA A 141 -6.47 20.46 -0.71
C ALA A 141 -6.62 19.12 0.01
N LEU A 142 -7.68 18.36 -0.34
CA LEU A 142 -7.85 16.98 0.12
C LEU A 142 -6.80 16.07 -0.54
N LEU A 143 -6.17 15.20 0.25
CA LEU A 143 -5.27 14.17 -0.25
C LEU A 143 -6.01 12.83 -0.29
N TYR A 144 -6.45 12.44 -1.49
CA TYR A 144 -7.00 11.11 -1.75
C TYR A 144 -5.88 10.08 -1.89
N VAL A 145 -6.00 8.98 -1.15
CA VAL A 145 -5.12 7.82 -1.19
C VAL A 145 -5.94 6.62 -1.66
N PRO A 146 -5.76 6.15 -2.91
CA PRO A 146 -6.54 5.04 -3.42
C PRO A 146 -6.05 3.71 -2.82
N VAL A 147 -6.99 2.91 -2.33
CA VAL A 147 -6.75 1.60 -1.72
C VAL A 147 -7.67 0.55 -2.35
N PRO A 148 -7.33 -0.75 -2.29
CA PRO A 148 -8.20 -1.81 -2.80
C PRO A 148 -9.59 -1.83 -2.16
N VAL A 149 -10.60 -2.19 -2.94
CA VAL A 149 -11.92 -2.60 -2.43
C VAL A 149 -11.73 -3.84 -1.53
N GLY A 150 -12.39 -3.87 -0.38
CA GLY A 150 -12.20 -4.88 0.66
C GLY A 150 -11.02 -4.58 1.61
N THR A 151 -10.58 -3.33 1.72
CA THR A 151 -9.55 -2.91 2.69
C THR A 151 -10.19 -2.60 4.05
N LEU A 152 -9.86 -3.41 5.07
CA LEU A 152 -10.07 -3.06 6.47
C LEU A 152 -9.04 -2.01 6.91
N VAL A 153 -9.51 -0.97 7.58
CA VAL A 153 -8.68 0.05 8.21
C VAL A 153 -8.71 -0.21 9.72
N LYS A 154 -7.55 -0.45 10.32
CA LYS A 154 -7.39 -0.66 11.76
C LYS A 154 -6.54 0.42 12.42
N GLU A 155 -6.83 0.69 13.69
CA GLU A 155 -5.96 1.47 14.57
C GLU A 155 -5.58 0.59 15.76
N GLY A 156 -4.29 0.27 15.89
CA GLY A 156 -3.81 -0.74 16.83
C GLY A 156 -4.41 -2.13 16.55
N LYS A 157 -5.43 -2.53 17.33
CA LYS A 157 -6.16 -3.80 17.18
C LYS A 157 -7.60 -3.63 16.69
N GLU A 158 -8.16 -2.42 16.76
CA GLU A 158 -9.57 -2.16 16.49
C GLU A 158 -9.79 -1.83 15.01
N VAL A 159 -10.89 -2.30 14.43
CA VAL A 159 -11.32 -1.95 13.07
C VAL A 159 -12.05 -0.61 13.13
N VAL A 160 -11.50 0.41 12.50
CA VAL A 160 -12.05 1.79 12.51
C VAL A 160 -12.78 2.15 11.22
N ALA A 161 -12.59 1.38 10.14
CA ALA A 161 -13.41 1.40 8.93
C ALA A 161 -13.25 0.13 8.10
N ASP A 162 -14.21 -0.11 7.21
CA ASP A 162 -14.28 -1.26 6.32
C ASP A 162 -14.67 -0.77 4.92
N LEU A 163 -13.68 -0.64 4.03
CA LEU A 163 -13.84 -0.08 2.68
C LEU A 163 -14.23 -1.20 1.72
N SER A 164 -15.42 -1.77 1.91
CA SER A 164 -15.90 -2.96 1.21
C SER A 164 -16.58 -2.67 -0.13
N CYS A 165 -17.08 -1.45 -0.36
CA CYS A 165 -17.71 -1.03 -1.60
C CYS A 165 -16.79 -0.11 -2.44
N PRO A 166 -16.87 -0.14 -3.78
CA PRO A 166 -16.15 0.78 -4.65
C PRO A 166 -16.56 2.24 -4.38
N GLY A 167 -15.58 3.13 -4.22
CA GLY A 167 -15.84 4.53 -3.92
C GLY A 167 -16.03 4.86 -2.44
N ASP A 168 -16.05 3.87 -1.53
CA ASP A 168 -16.08 4.12 -0.08
C ASP A 168 -14.93 5.06 0.33
N GLU A 169 -15.24 6.06 1.17
CA GLU A 169 -14.28 7.03 1.68
C GLU A 169 -14.16 6.96 3.21
N TYR A 170 -12.91 6.95 3.70
CA TYR A 170 -12.61 7.10 5.12
C TYR A 170 -11.62 8.23 5.35
N VAL A 171 -12.00 9.20 6.18
CA VAL A 171 -11.13 10.31 6.61
C VAL A 171 -10.10 9.77 7.61
N ALA A 172 -9.00 9.26 7.08
CA ALA A 172 -7.91 8.66 7.83
C ALA A 172 -7.24 9.66 8.80
N ALA A 173 -7.04 10.91 8.38
CA ALA A 173 -6.56 11.98 9.24
C ALA A 173 -7.23 13.32 8.90
N ARG A 174 -7.83 13.97 9.90
CA ARG A 174 -8.37 15.33 9.76
C ARG A 174 -7.24 16.36 9.74
N GLY A 175 -7.38 17.37 8.88
CA GLY A 175 -6.50 18.55 8.93
C GLY A 175 -6.89 19.49 10.07
N GLY A 176 -5.92 20.26 10.56
CA GLY A 176 -6.11 21.20 11.67
C GLY A 176 -6.88 22.45 11.26
N ALA A 177 -7.60 23.05 12.20
CA ALA A 177 -8.33 24.29 11.97
C ALA A 177 -7.37 25.48 11.69
N GLY A 178 -7.78 26.36 10.78
CA GLY A 178 -7.09 27.61 10.50
C GLY A 178 -7.11 28.57 11.71
N GLY A 179 -5.99 29.25 11.94
CA GLY A 179 -5.83 30.21 13.02
C GLY A 179 -6.63 31.49 12.78
N LYS A 180 -7.04 32.17 13.85
CA LYS A 180 -7.87 33.37 13.78
C LYS A 180 -7.04 34.65 13.75
N GLY A 181 -7.29 35.48 12.73
CA GLY A 181 -6.66 36.78 12.59
C GLY A 181 -7.22 37.77 13.61
N ASN A 182 -6.53 38.88 13.82
CA ASN A 182 -6.94 39.81 14.88
C ASN A 182 -8.33 40.43 14.65
N ARG A 183 -8.78 40.56 13.39
CA ARG A 183 -10.14 41.02 13.08
C ARG A 183 -11.24 40.08 13.62
N PHE A 184 -10.97 38.79 13.82
CA PHE A 184 -11.92 37.86 14.44
C PHE A 184 -12.20 38.20 15.92
N PHE A 185 -11.26 38.84 16.60
CA PHE A 185 -11.36 39.24 18.01
C PHE A 185 -11.84 40.69 18.21
N LEU A 186 -12.40 41.31 17.16
CA LEU A 186 -12.95 42.66 17.22
C LEU A 186 -14.26 42.66 18.04
N ALA A 187 -14.24 43.35 19.18
CA ALA A 187 -15.36 43.44 20.12
C ALA A 187 -15.83 44.89 20.29
N ASN A 188 -16.81 45.14 21.17
CA ASN A 188 -17.20 46.51 21.54
C ASN A 188 -16.25 47.11 22.57
N GLU A 189 -15.76 46.24 23.46
CA GLU A 189 -14.85 46.49 24.57
C GLU A 189 -13.40 46.62 24.08
N ASN A 190 -13.06 45.95 22.98
CA ASN A 190 -11.75 46.04 22.34
C ASN A 190 -11.89 46.27 20.82
N ARG A 191 -11.65 47.53 20.42
CA ARG A 191 -11.66 47.98 19.02
C ARG A 191 -10.35 47.76 18.26
N ALA A 192 -9.26 47.46 18.97
CA ALA A 192 -7.92 47.27 18.40
C ALA A 192 -7.26 45.98 18.93
N PRO A 193 -7.87 44.80 18.71
CA PRO A 193 -7.28 43.54 19.11
C PRO A 193 -5.92 43.33 18.46
N VAL A 194 -4.92 42.98 19.27
CA VAL A 194 -3.60 42.49 18.81
C VAL A 194 -3.51 40.97 18.80
N THR A 195 -4.46 40.29 19.46
CA THR A 195 -4.53 38.83 19.59
C THR A 195 -4.81 38.16 18.24
N CYS A 196 -4.03 37.15 17.90
CA CYS A 196 -4.32 36.19 16.83
C CYS A 196 -4.00 34.77 17.34
N THR A 197 -4.63 33.74 16.77
CA THR A 197 -4.33 32.34 17.13
C THR A 197 -3.58 31.62 16.01
N PRO A 198 -2.63 30.72 16.34
CA PRO A 198 -1.95 29.89 15.36
C PRO A 198 -2.91 28.82 14.78
N GLY A 199 -2.61 28.38 13.56
CA GLY A 199 -3.27 27.26 12.91
C GLY A 199 -2.90 25.95 13.57
N GLN A 200 -3.92 25.17 13.89
CA GLN A 200 -3.78 23.94 14.66
C GLN A 200 -3.02 22.85 13.89
N PRO A 201 -2.28 21.96 14.58
CA PRO A 201 -1.71 20.77 13.96
C PRO A 201 -2.81 19.90 13.33
N GLY A 202 -2.49 19.25 12.21
CA GLY A 202 -3.32 18.18 11.69
C GLY A 202 -3.24 16.94 12.58
N GLN A 203 -4.29 16.11 12.54
CA GLN A 203 -4.35 14.86 13.27
C GLN A 203 -3.26 13.89 12.75
N GLU A 204 -2.54 13.23 13.64
CA GLU A 204 -1.56 12.19 13.30
C GLU A 204 -2.03 10.83 13.84
N ARG A 205 -2.09 9.81 12.97
CA ARG A 205 -2.56 8.46 13.30
C ARG A 205 -1.69 7.39 12.63
N ILE A 206 -1.57 6.23 13.26
CA ILE A 206 -0.88 5.06 12.71
C ILE A 206 -1.95 4.01 12.39
N LEU A 207 -2.26 3.91 11.10
CA LEU A 207 -3.26 2.97 10.60
C LEU A 207 -2.59 1.69 10.06
N PHE A 208 -3.27 0.57 10.25
CA PHE A 208 -2.92 -0.72 9.69
C PHE A 208 -3.99 -1.08 8.66
N LEU A 209 -3.62 -1.09 7.39
CA LEU A 209 -4.50 -1.48 6.28
C LEU A 209 -4.35 -2.98 6.04
N GLU A 210 -5.45 -3.70 5.98
CA GLU A 210 -5.49 -5.15 5.72
C GLU A 210 -6.53 -5.50 4.65
N LEU A 211 -6.14 -6.29 3.64
CA LEU A 211 -7.05 -6.82 2.62
C LEU A 211 -7.84 -8.02 3.16
N LYS A 212 -9.19 -7.99 3.03
CA LYS A 212 -10.06 -9.13 3.39
C LYS A 212 -9.82 -10.36 2.52
N THR A 213 -9.70 -10.14 1.21
CA THR A 213 -9.56 -11.19 0.18
C THR A 213 -8.10 -11.51 -0.07
N MET A 214 -7.69 -12.77 0.14
CA MET A 214 -6.31 -13.20 -0.11
C MET A 214 -6.01 -13.37 -1.62
N ALA A 215 -7.03 -13.74 -2.40
CA ALA A 215 -6.91 -13.99 -3.83
C ALA A 215 -8.29 -13.88 -4.50
N HIS A 216 -8.28 -13.73 -5.83
CA HIS A 216 -9.48 -13.81 -6.64
C HIS A 216 -9.84 -15.29 -6.85
N ALA A 217 -8.83 -16.12 -7.16
CA ALA A 217 -8.97 -17.56 -7.36
C ALA A 217 -8.28 -18.39 -6.28
N GLY A 218 -8.94 -19.44 -5.79
CA GLY A 218 -8.36 -20.44 -4.88
C GLY A 218 -8.13 -21.79 -5.57
N MET A 219 -6.91 -22.34 -5.49
CA MET A 219 -6.54 -23.63 -6.09
C MET A 219 -6.79 -24.78 -5.12
N VAL A 220 -7.90 -25.49 -5.35
CA VAL A 220 -8.41 -26.60 -4.53
C VAL A 220 -8.05 -27.93 -5.19
N GLY A 221 -7.72 -28.94 -4.41
CA GLY A 221 -7.25 -30.23 -4.93
C GLY A 221 -6.37 -30.98 -3.95
N PHE A 222 -6.15 -32.25 -4.23
CA PHE A 222 -5.35 -33.17 -3.42
C PHE A 222 -3.85 -32.80 -3.40
N PRO A 223 -3.07 -33.36 -2.45
CA PRO A 223 -1.61 -33.45 -2.59
C PRO A 223 -1.20 -34.02 -3.96
N ASN A 224 -0.03 -33.65 -4.44
CA ASN A 224 0.59 -34.16 -5.68
C ASN A 224 -0.15 -33.92 -7.01
N ALA A 225 -1.39 -33.40 -7.01
CA ALA A 225 -2.12 -32.94 -8.21
C ALA A 225 -1.46 -31.75 -8.95
N GLY A 226 -0.26 -31.32 -8.55
CA GLY A 226 0.58 -30.34 -9.25
C GLY A 226 0.24 -28.88 -9.00
N LYS A 227 -0.60 -28.56 -8.00
CA LYS A 227 -1.11 -27.19 -7.73
C LYS A 227 -0.01 -26.12 -7.64
N SER A 228 1.01 -26.36 -6.81
CA SER A 228 2.15 -25.44 -6.66
C SER A 228 3.03 -25.33 -7.91
N SER A 229 3.03 -26.33 -8.79
CA SER A 229 3.71 -26.30 -10.08
C SER A 229 2.90 -25.46 -11.08
N LEU A 230 1.57 -25.68 -11.14
CA LEU A 230 0.68 -24.89 -11.98
C LEU A 230 0.72 -23.41 -11.59
N LEU A 231 0.73 -23.07 -10.29
CA LEU A 231 0.84 -21.68 -9.83
C LEU A 231 2.15 -21.03 -10.28
N ARG A 232 3.27 -21.78 -10.32
CA ARG A 232 4.55 -21.28 -10.84
C ARG A 232 4.55 -21.11 -12.35
N ALA A 233 3.79 -21.93 -13.07
CA ALA A 233 3.67 -21.85 -14.53
C ALA A 233 2.79 -20.67 -15.00
N ILE A 234 1.69 -20.37 -14.29
CA ILE A 234 0.78 -19.25 -14.63
C ILE A 234 1.18 -17.89 -14.04
N SER A 235 2.16 -17.83 -13.12
CA SER A 235 2.55 -16.60 -12.42
C SER A 235 3.86 -16.03 -12.97
N ASN A 236 3.78 -14.85 -13.62
CA ASN A 236 4.92 -14.08 -14.15
C ASN A 236 5.93 -13.60 -13.08
N ALA A 237 5.64 -13.84 -11.81
CA ALA A 237 6.54 -13.66 -10.68
C ALA A 237 6.62 -14.96 -9.86
N ARG A 238 7.77 -15.22 -9.22
CA ARG A 238 7.87 -16.29 -8.21
C ARG A 238 6.77 -16.09 -7.15
N PRO A 239 5.89 -17.09 -6.90
CA PRO A 239 4.79 -16.94 -5.95
C PRO A 239 5.30 -16.49 -4.57
N ALA A 240 4.61 -15.52 -3.98
CA ALA A 240 4.94 -14.97 -2.68
C ALA A 240 4.38 -15.86 -1.56
N VAL A 241 5.17 -16.08 -0.51
CA VAL A 241 4.76 -16.83 0.68
C VAL A 241 4.00 -15.90 1.62
N ALA A 242 2.67 -15.90 1.55
CA ALA A 242 1.84 -15.00 2.34
C ALA A 242 1.80 -15.43 3.81
N SER A 243 2.08 -14.49 4.73
CA SER A 243 2.16 -14.75 6.17
C SER A 243 1.03 -14.02 6.88
N TYR A 244 -0.10 -14.69 7.08
CA TYR A 244 -1.27 -14.12 7.77
C TYR A 244 -1.28 -14.53 9.26
N PRO A 245 -1.81 -13.70 10.18
CA PRO A 245 -1.72 -13.96 11.62
C PRO A 245 -2.64 -15.07 12.15
N PHE A 246 -3.46 -15.68 11.29
CA PHE A 246 -4.43 -16.73 11.62
C PHE A 246 -4.18 -18.05 10.87
N THR A 247 -2.98 -18.24 10.31
CA THR A 247 -2.70 -19.33 9.35
C THR A 247 -1.45 -20.14 9.75
N THR A 248 -1.62 -21.44 9.98
CA THR A 248 -0.55 -22.35 10.46
C THR A 248 0.44 -22.78 9.37
N LEU A 249 -0.04 -22.97 8.13
CA LEU A 249 0.83 -22.97 6.94
C LEU A 249 0.58 -21.70 6.14
N LYS A 250 1.61 -21.26 5.43
CA LYS A 250 1.61 -20.05 4.62
C LYS A 250 1.18 -20.40 3.18
N PRO A 251 0.03 -19.92 2.68
CA PRO A 251 -0.35 -20.14 1.29
C PRO A 251 0.61 -19.42 0.34
N HIS A 252 0.77 -19.95 -0.88
CA HIS A 252 1.54 -19.28 -1.93
C HIS A 252 0.58 -18.47 -2.80
N VAL A 253 0.84 -17.18 -2.99
CA VAL A 253 0.04 -16.32 -3.87
C VAL A 253 0.86 -15.89 -5.08
N GLY A 254 0.36 -16.23 -6.28
CA GLY A 254 0.92 -15.79 -7.56
C GLY A 254 0.10 -14.67 -8.17
N ILE A 255 0.73 -13.83 -9.00
CA ILE A 255 0.03 -12.81 -9.80
C ILE A 255 0.06 -13.27 -11.26
N VAL A 256 -1.05 -13.85 -11.68
CA VAL A 256 -1.35 -14.11 -13.09
C VAL A 256 -1.54 -12.75 -13.78
N HIS A 257 -0.99 -12.60 -14.98
CA HIS A 257 -1.28 -11.47 -15.85
C HIS A 257 -2.01 -12.03 -17.06
N CYS A 258 -3.26 -11.63 -17.23
CA CYS A 258 -4.02 -11.91 -18.43
C CYS A 258 -3.72 -10.84 -19.50
N GLU A 259 -4.30 -11.04 -20.68
CA GLU A 259 -4.38 -10.00 -21.70
C GLU A 259 -5.22 -8.80 -21.16
N ASP A 260 -5.20 -7.67 -21.87
CA ASP A 260 -5.72 -6.37 -21.36
C ASP A 260 -5.07 -5.85 -20.06
N HIS A 261 -3.84 -6.29 -19.76
CA HIS A 261 -3.08 -5.97 -18.53
C HIS A 261 -3.78 -6.38 -17.21
N GLN A 262 -4.81 -7.23 -17.25
CA GLN A 262 -5.53 -7.61 -16.04
C GLN A 262 -4.69 -8.51 -15.12
N GLN A 263 -4.33 -8.01 -13.94
CA GLN A 263 -3.70 -8.81 -12.90
C GLN A 263 -4.73 -9.59 -12.09
N ILE A 264 -4.53 -10.90 -11.94
CA ILE A 264 -5.37 -11.79 -11.12
C ILE A 264 -4.47 -12.47 -10.07
N ALA A 265 -4.67 -12.13 -8.79
CA ALA A 265 -4.06 -12.87 -7.69
C ALA A 265 -4.74 -14.25 -7.54
N VAL A 266 -3.92 -15.31 -7.53
CA VAL A 266 -4.32 -16.72 -7.40
C VAL A 266 -3.57 -17.35 -6.22
N ALA A 267 -4.28 -18.03 -5.33
CA ALA A 267 -3.68 -18.71 -4.17
C ALA A 267 -3.61 -20.23 -4.37
N ASP A 268 -2.40 -20.80 -4.20
CA ASP A 268 -2.20 -22.22 -3.95
C ASP A 268 -2.46 -22.48 -2.46
N ILE A 269 -3.60 -23.12 -2.20
CA ILE A 269 -4.08 -23.50 -0.87
C ILE A 269 -3.61 -24.95 -0.66
N PRO A 270 -3.00 -25.31 0.50
CA PRO A 270 -2.50 -26.66 0.75
C PRO A 270 -3.46 -27.80 0.40
N GLY A 271 -2.92 -28.99 0.11
CA GLY A 271 -3.69 -30.14 -0.37
C GLY A 271 -4.81 -30.54 0.59
N LEU A 272 -6.04 -30.61 0.10
CA LEU A 272 -7.15 -31.22 0.85
C LEU A 272 -6.97 -32.74 0.84
N ILE A 273 -7.29 -33.38 1.96
CA ILE A 273 -7.32 -34.85 2.09
C ILE A 273 -8.74 -35.29 2.44
N ARG A 274 -9.11 -36.54 2.10
CA ARG A 274 -10.42 -37.09 2.48
C ARG A 274 -10.59 -37.04 4.01
N GLY A 275 -11.68 -36.46 4.49
CA GLY A 275 -11.96 -36.20 5.91
C GLY A 275 -11.42 -34.88 6.46
N ALA A 276 -10.94 -33.95 5.64
CA ALA A 276 -10.45 -32.64 6.07
C ALA A 276 -11.50 -31.84 6.89
N HIS A 277 -12.77 -31.91 6.52
CA HIS A 277 -13.87 -31.31 7.28
C HIS A 277 -13.96 -31.81 8.74
N GLN A 278 -13.50 -33.03 9.02
CA GLN A 278 -13.53 -33.67 10.35
C GLN A 278 -12.31 -33.33 11.23
N ASN A 279 -11.52 -32.32 10.84
CA ASN A 279 -10.20 -32.02 11.44
C ASN A 279 -9.21 -33.20 11.34
N ARG A 280 -9.37 -34.12 10.38
CA ARG A 280 -8.28 -35.04 10.01
C ARG A 280 -7.23 -34.24 9.23
N GLY A 281 -6.01 -34.19 9.75
CA GLY A 281 -5.01 -33.22 9.30
C GLY A 281 -5.36 -31.79 9.73
N LEU A 282 -5.17 -30.81 8.84
CA LEU A 282 -5.25 -29.38 9.18
C LEU A 282 -6.53 -28.68 8.67
N GLY A 283 -7.53 -29.48 8.26
CA GLY A 283 -8.57 -29.08 7.30
C GLY A 283 -9.36 -27.82 7.62
N SER A 284 -9.99 -27.70 8.79
CA SER A 284 -10.88 -26.57 9.12
C SER A 284 -10.19 -25.19 9.03
N THR A 285 -8.90 -25.11 9.37
CA THR A 285 -8.12 -23.88 9.19
C THR A 285 -7.82 -23.59 7.72
N PHE A 286 -7.61 -24.60 6.86
CA PHE A 286 -7.38 -24.38 5.42
C PHE A 286 -8.63 -24.05 4.65
N LEU A 287 -9.76 -24.65 4.99
CA LEU A 287 -11.04 -24.37 4.33
C LEU A 287 -11.44 -22.89 4.55
N ARG A 288 -11.07 -22.31 5.71
CA ARG A 288 -11.15 -20.86 6.00
C ARG A 288 -10.31 -19.94 5.11
N HIS A 289 -9.39 -20.47 4.30
CA HIS A 289 -8.67 -19.73 3.27
C HIS A 289 -9.45 -19.71 1.94
N ILE A 290 -10.22 -20.77 1.68
CA ILE A 290 -11.07 -20.93 0.50
C ILE A 290 -12.26 -19.98 0.59
N GLU A 291 -12.83 -19.79 1.80
CA GLU A 291 -13.81 -18.74 2.12
C GLU A 291 -13.43 -17.35 1.56
N ARG A 292 -12.14 -17.00 1.55
CA ARG A 292 -11.60 -15.70 1.14
C ARG A 292 -11.31 -15.58 -0.36
N CYS A 293 -11.66 -16.59 -1.16
CA CYS A 293 -11.50 -16.61 -2.61
C CYS A 293 -12.84 -16.38 -3.31
N ARG A 294 -12.84 -15.54 -4.35
CA ARG A 294 -14.04 -15.15 -5.12
C ARG A 294 -14.53 -16.27 -6.05
N PHE A 295 -13.61 -17.09 -6.59
CA PHE A 295 -13.91 -18.26 -7.41
C PHE A 295 -12.86 -19.38 -7.21
N LEU A 296 -13.18 -20.61 -7.62
CA LEU A 296 -12.38 -21.81 -7.30
C LEU A 296 -11.84 -22.52 -8.54
N LEU A 297 -10.67 -23.14 -8.37
CA LEU A 297 -10.00 -23.96 -9.37
C LEU A 297 -9.82 -25.37 -8.82
N PHE A 298 -10.65 -26.31 -9.25
CA PHE A 298 -10.52 -27.72 -8.87
C PHE A 298 -9.46 -28.38 -9.73
N ILE A 299 -8.29 -28.63 -9.15
CA ILE A 299 -7.15 -29.24 -9.83
C ILE A 299 -7.18 -30.74 -9.58
N VAL A 300 -7.38 -31.47 -10.68
CA VAL A 300 -7.57 -32.92 -10.72
C VAL A 300 -6.31 -33.56 -11.31
N ASP A 301 -5.89 -34.66 -10.70
CA ASP A 301 -4.78 -35.46 -11.18
C ASP A 301 -5.28 -36.52 -12.16
N LEU A 302 -4.91 -36.42 -13.45
CA LEU A 302 -5.31 -37.39 -14.47
C LEU A 302 -4.49 -38.68 -14.46
N SER A 303 -3.39 -38.79 -13.70
CA SER A 303 -2.64 -40.06 -13.59
C SER A 303 -3.32 -41.08 -12.69
N GLU A 304 -4.33 -40.68 -11.92
CA GLU A 304 -5.10 -41.54 -11.04
C GLU A 304 -6.19 -42.32 -11.82
N PRO A 305 -6.58 -43.54 -11.40
CA PRO A 305 -7.49 -44.40 -12.15
C PRO A 305 -8.93 -43.88 -12.24
N GLU A 306 -9.39 -43.04 -11.30
CA GLU A 306 -10.75 -42.48 -11.30
C GLU A 306 -10.76 -40.95 -11.05
N PRO A 307 -10.33 -40.10 -12.01
CA PRO A 307 -10.18 -38.66 -11.79
C PRO A 307 -11.48 -37.90 -11.47
N TRP A 308 -12.65 -38.46 -11.83
CA TRP A 308 -13.96 -37.89 -11.48
C TRP A 308 -14.22 -37.91 -9.96
N THR A 309 -13.85 -38.99 -9.26
CA THR A 309 -14.06 -39.12 -7.81
C THR A 309 -13.38 -38.00 -7.03
N GLN A 310 -12.23 -37.52 -7.51
CA GLN A 310 -11.53 -36.41 -6.89
C GLN A 310 -12.38 -35.13 -6.85
N VAL A 311 -13.15 -34.82 -7.90
CA VAL A 311 -13.99 -33.61 -7.93
C VAL A 311 -15.20 -33.76 -7.02
N GLU A 312 -15.77 -34.96 -6.96
CA GLU A 312 -16.89 -35.30 -6.07
C GLU A 312 -16.47 -35.22 -4.60
N ASP A 313 -15.32 -35.81 -4.24
CA ASP A 313 -14.69 -35.69 -2.91
C ASP A 313 -14.45 -34.22 -2.52
N LEU A 314 -13.80 -33.45 -3.41
CA LEU A 314 -13.42 -32.06 -3.10
C LEU A 314 -14.65 -31.17 -2.94
N LYS A 315 -15.72 -31.40 -3.69
CA LYS A 315 -17.00 -30.70 -3.49
C LYS A 315 -17.66 -31.10 -2.17
N PHE A 316 -17.67 -32.39 -1.83
CA PHE A 316 -18.20 -32.88 -0.56
C PHE A 316 -17.44 -32.31 0.65
N GLU A 317 -16.10 -32.26 0.61
CA GLU A 317 -15.28 -31.69 1.68
C GLU A 317 -15.51 -30.19 1.89
N LEU A 318 -15.77 -29.42 0.81
CA LEU A 318 -16.14 -28.00 0.89
C LEU A 318 -17.53 -27.83 1.50
N GLU A 319 -18.52 -28.56 0.99
CA GLU A 319 -19.92 -28.46 1.40
C GLU A 319 -20.17 -28.95 2.84
N LYS A 320 -19.32 -29.85 3.34
CA LYS A 320 -19.29 -30.28 4.74
C LYS A 320 -18.61 -29.29 5.69
N HIS A 321 -18.02 -28.21 5.19
CA HIS A 321 -17.37 -27.17 5.99
C HIS A 321 -18.16 -25.86 6.00
N GLU A 322 -18.60 -25.38 4.83
CA GLU A 322 -19.52 -24.24 4.69
C GLU A 322 -20.54 -24.56 3.59
N VAL A 323 -21.83 -24.43 3.91
CA VAL A 323 -22.92 -24.68 2.96
C VAL A 323 -22.90 -23.62 1.86
N GLY A 324 -22.99 -24.05 0.60
CA GLY A 324 -22.83 -23.20 -0.59
C GLY A 324 -21.38 -22.94 -1.01
N LEU A 325 -20.38 -23.42 -0.26
CA LEU A 325 -18.96 -23.25 -0.63
C LEU A 325 -18.60 -24.03 -1.91
N SER A 326 -19.29 -25.16 -2.19
CA SER A 326 -19.10 -25.92 -3.43
C SER A 326 -19.82 -25.31 -4.65
N GLU A 327 -20.83 -24.47 -4.42
CA GLU A 327 -21.61 -23.79 -5.47
C GLU A 327 -20.93 -22.55 -6.04
N ARG A 328 -19.89 -22.03 -5.37
CA ARG A 328 -19.11 -20.87 -5.83
C ARG A 328 -18.61 -21.07 -7.27
N PRO A 329 -18.53 -20.00 -8.10
CA PRO A 329 -18.07 -20.11 -9.49
C PRO A 329 -16.74 -20.86 -9.57
N HIS A 330 -16.70 -21.92 -10.39
CA HIS A 330 -15.54 -22.81 -10.43
C HIS A 330 -15.23 -23.35 -11.83
N VAL A 331 -13.97 -23.74 -12.01
CA VAL A 331 -13.47 -24.46 -13.19
C VAL A 331 -12.71 -25.69 -12.75
N VAL A 332 -12.93 -26.80 -13.47
CA VAL A 332 -12.17 -28.04 -13.30
C VAL A 332 -10.97 -28.01 -14.24
N VAL A 333 -9.78 -28.18 -13.66
CA VAL A 333 -8.49 -28.19 -14.34
C VAL A 333 -7.90 -29.59 -14.21
N ALA A 334 -7.90 -30.34 -15.30
CA ALA A 334 -7.35 -31.68 -15.38
C ALA A 334 -5.86 -31.60 -15.77
N ASN A 335 -4.97 -31.90 -14.82
CA ASN A 335 -3.53 -31.70 -14.96
C ASN A 335 -2.81 -33.00 -15.39
N LYS A 336 -1.55 -32.87 -15.83
CA LYS A 336 -0.65 -33.94 -16.28
C LYS A 336 -0.99 -34.63 -17.62
N ILE A 337 -1.56 -33.91 -18.60
CA ILE A 337 -1.86 -34.47 -19.94
C ILE A 337 -0.63 -34.91 -20.76
N ASP A 338 0.57 -34.64 -20.26
CA ASP A 338 1.86 -35.16 -20.73
C ASP A 338 2.02 -36.68 -20.51
N LEU A 339 1.28 -37.26 -19.55
CA LEU A 339 1.28 -38.70 -19.32
C LEU A 339 0.30 -39.40 -20.29
N PRO A 340 0.70 -40.48 -21.00
CA PRO A 340 -0.19 -41.16 -21.95
C PRO A 340 -1.48 -41.70 -21.33
N GLN A 341 -1.40 -42.19 -20.09
CA GLN A 341 -2.55 -42.67 -19.30
C GLN A 341 -3.54 -41.53 -19.00
N ALA A 342 -3.04 -40.36 -18.61
CA ALA A 342 -3.84 -39.16 -18.38
C ALA A 342 -4.56 -38.68 -19.63
N ARG A 343 -3.88 -38.69 -20.79
CA ARG A 343 -4.47 -38.34 -22.08
C ARG A 343 -5.58 -39.33 -22.50
N ALA A 344 -5.48 -40.60 -22.12
CA ALA A 344 -6.52 -41.60 -22.35
C ALA A 344 -7.75 -41.45 -21.42
N ALA A 345 -7.58 -40.96 -20.18
CA ALA A 345 -8.67 -40.72 -19.23
C ALA A 345 -9.54 -39.48 -19.59
N LEU A 346 -8.99 -38.53 -20.35
CA LEU A 346 -9.64 -37.27 -20.73
C LEU A 346 -11.09 -37.39 -21.25
N PRO A 347 -11.44 -38.31 -22.19
CA PRO A 347 -12.79 -38.37 -22.75
C PRO A 347 -13.81 -38.82 -21.70
N GLN A 348 -13.43 -39.76 -20.81
CA GLN A 348 -14.28 -40.26 -19.73
C GLN A 348 -14.56 -39.16 -18.69
N LEU A 349 -13.54 -38.35 -18.35
CA LEU A 349 -13.71 -37.22 -17.44
C LEU A 349 -14.66 -36.16 -18.02
N ARG A 350 -14.52 -35.84 -19.32
CA ARG A 350 -15.43 -34.91 -20.03
C ARG A 350 -16.85 -35.45 -20.18
N ALA A 351 -17.03 -36.77 -20.31
CA ALA A 351 -18.35 -37.39 -20.36
C ALA A 351 -19.11 -37.28 -19.02
N ARG A 352 -18.40 -37.30 -17.87
CA ARG A 352 -19.04 -37.17 -16.54
C ARG A 352 -19.16 -35.74 -16.03
N LEU A 353 -18.12 -34.91 -16.19
CA LEU A 353 -18.07 -33.52 -15.68
C LEU A 353 -18.48 -32.46 -16.72
N GLY A 354 -18.77 -32.87 -17.95
CA GLY A 354 -19.15 -32.00 -19.05
C GLY A 354 -17.98 -31.35 -19.81
N PRO A 355 -18.28 -30.54 -20.83
CA PRO A 355 -17.27 -29.98 -21.75
C PRO A 355 -16.38 -28.90 -21.11
N ASN A 356 -16.77 -28.34 -19.96
CA ASN A 356 -16.08 -27.22 -19.30
C ASN A 356 -14.76 -27.60 -18.59
N VAL A 357 -14.30 -28.84 -18.73
CA VAL A 357 -13.01 -29.32 -18.19
C VAL A 357 -11.86 -28.86 -19.09
N ILE A 358 -11.06 -27.92 -18.56
CA ILE A 358 -9.78 -27.51 -19.16
C ILE A 358 -8.74 -28.57 -18.80
N ALA A 359 -8.00 -29.05 -19.78
CA ALA A 359 -6.97 -30.06 -19.57
C ALA A 359 -5.62 -29.53 -20.05
N LEU A 360 -4.60 -29.61 -19.20
CA LEU A 360 -3.31 -28.94 -19.38
C LEU A 360 -2.16 -29.72 -18.74
N SER A 361 -0.93 -29.31 -19.03
CA SER A 361 0.25 -29.77 -18.28
C SER A 361 0.95 -28.60 -17.61
N ALA A 362 0.98 -28.61 -16.28
CA ALA A 362 1.80 -27.72 -15.49
C ALA A 362 3.32 -27.98 -15.62
N ALA A 363 3.73 -29.07 -16.28
CA ALA A 363 5.13 -29.46 -16.46
C ALA A 363 5.69 -29.06 -17.84
N THR A 364 4.93 -29.27 -18.92
CA THR A 364 5.36 -28.90 -20.28
C THR A 364 4.89 -27.50 -20.70
N GLY A 365 3.87 -26.94 -20.02
CA GLY A 365 3.20 -25.71 -20.40
C GLY A 365 2.06 -25.90 -21.41
N GLU A 366 1.77 -27.13 -21.83
CA GLU A 366 0.70 -27.43 -22.79
C GLU A 366 -0.66 -26.92 -22.27
N ASN A 367 -1.33 -26.10 -23.10
CA ASN A 367 -2.69 -25.58 -22.90
C ASN A 367 -2.91 -24.65 -21.68
N LEU A 368 -1.85 -23.97 -21.20
CA LEU A 368 -1.99 -22.95 -20.14
C LEU A 368 -2.80 -21.71 -20.59
N GLU A 369 -2.71 -21.32 -21.86
CA GLU A 369 -3.38 -20.13 -22.41
C GLU A 369 -4.91 -20.18 -22.27
N VAL A 370 -5.51 -21.34 -22.51
CA VAL A 370 -6.95 -21.57 -22.34
C VAL A 370 -7.39 -21.43 -20.86
N LEU A 371 -6.51 -21.77 -19.91
CA LEU A 371 -6.76 -21.46 -18.49
C LEU A 371 -6.69 -19.95 -18.23
N LEU A 372 -5.70 -19.24 -18.78
CA LEU A 372 -5.55 -17.78 -18.60
C LEU A 372 -6.79 -17.01 -19.11
N LEU A 373 -7.28 -17.34 -20.30
CA LEU A 373 -8.49 -16.77 -20.88
C LEU A 373 -9.73 -17.06 -20.03
N ARG A 374 -9.87 -18.30 -19.52
CA ARG A 374 -11.01 -18.66 -18.65
C ARG A 374 -10.94 -18.00 -17.27
N LEU A 375 -9.74 -17.75 -16.72
CA LEU A 375 -9.55 -16.97 -15.49
C LEU A 375 -10.00 -15.51 -15.68
N GLN A 376 -9.63 -14.90 -16.80
CA GLN A 376 -10.07 -13.56 -17.19
C GLN A 376 -11.60 -13.49 -17.33
N GLU A 377 -12.21 -14.47 -17.99
CA GLU A 377 -13.66 -14.56 -18.15
C GLU A 377 -14.39 -14.69 -16.80
N LEU A 378 -13.95 -15.58 -15.90
CA LEU A 378 -14.53 -15.73 -14.55
C LEU A 378 -14.41 -14.44 -13.74
N HIS A 379 -13.23 -13.83 -13.74
CA HIS A 379 -12.96 -12.57 -13.06
C HIS A 379 -13.87 -11.44 -13.59
N SER A 380 -13.97 -11.28 -14.92
CA SER A 380 -14.81 -10.27 -15.56
C SER A 380 -16.31 -10.50 -15.32
N ARG A 381 -16.79 -11.75 -15.38
CA ARG A 381 -18.20 -12.09 -15.03
C ARG A 381 -18.52 -11.71 -13.59
N HIS A 382 -17.61 -11.99 -12.65
CA HIS A 382 -17.81 -11.70 -11.24
C HIS A 382 -17.77 -10.20 -10.93
N VAL A 383 -16.82 -9.44 -11.50
CA VAL A 383 -16.81 -7.96 -11.42
C VAL A 383 -18.05 -7.35 -12.09
N GLY A 384 -18.54 -7.95 -13.18
CA GLY A 384 -19.80 -7.58 -13.84
C GLY A 384 -21.06 -7.89 -13.04
N ALA A 385 -21.01 -8.84 -12.09
CA ALA A 385 -22.09 -9.10 -11.15
C ALA A 385 -22.10 -8.07 -10.00
N GLU A 386 -20.91 -7.73 -9.46
CA GLU A 386 -20.72 -6.60 -8.52
C GLU A 386 -21.00 -5.20 -9.14
N LEU A 387 -21.44 -5.14 -10.40
CA LEU A 387 -21.79 -3.92 -11.14
C LEU A 387 -23.29 -3.78 -11.43
N ARG A 388 -24.12 -4.73 -11.00
CA ARG A 388 -25.59 -4.74 -11.20
C ARG A 388 -26.39 -4.58 -9.90
N TRP A 389 -25.68 -4.23 -8.83
CA TRP A 389 -26.16 -3.88 -7.49
C TRP A 389 -25.43 -2.60 -7.06
#